data_AF-A0A2D5XPW3-F1
#
_entry.id   AF-A0A2D5XPW3-F1
#
_cell.length_a   1.000
_cell.length_b   1.000
_cell.length_c   1.000
_cell.angle_alpha   90.00
_cell.angle_beta   90.00
_cell.angle_gamma   90.00
#
_symmetry.space_group_name_H-M   'P 1'
#
loop_
_entity.id
_entity.type
_entity.pdbx_description
1 polymer ?
#
loop_
_entity_poly.entity_id
_entity_poly.type
_entity_poly.pdbx_seq_one_letter_code
_entity_poly.pdbx_strand_id
1 'polypeptide(L)'
;MRECLGASDLIALSRILARSVSDLEEQIAKLAQQRVSRPFNSVEVSEFKRKYGSRTDEDLAIIFGRPTLDISDLAARLCLAKDKAFVRRREGEPLASKMPRWSPEELALLSEIYAVTPNLVIARRLNRSVKSVVSKAHGLNLRKDKDRLREMGRENVALRHRQGSDS
;
A
#
# COMPACT_ATOMS: atom_id res chain seq x y z
N MET A 1 -14.17 -23.31 4.12
CA MET A 1 -12.70 -23.45 4.25
C MET A 1 -11.97 -22.92 3.03
N ARG A 2 -12.17 -23.49 1.82
CA ARG A 2 -11.46 -23.06 0.57
C ARG A 2 -11.41 -21.55 0.37
N GLU A 3 -12.54 -20.87 0.52
CA GLU A 3 -12.68 -19.43 0.22
C GLU A 3 -11.86 -18.49 1.12
N CYS A 4 -11.37 -18.99 2.26
CA CYS A 4 -10.62 -18.23 3.26
C CYS A 4 -9.10 -18.35 3.09
N LEU A 5 -8.62 -19.19 2.16
CA LEU A 5 -7.20 -19.39 1.92
C LEU A 5 -6.52 -18.09 1.44
N GLY A 6 -5.31 -17.84 1.93
CA GLY A 6 -4.57 -16.61 1.68
C GLY A 6 -5.17 -15.32 2.30
N ALA A 7 -6.35 -15.39 2.95
CA ALA A 7 -6.99 -14.24 3.59
C ALA A 7 -6.60 -14.07 5.07
N SER A 8 -6.18 -15.15 5.72
CA SER A 8 -5.78 -15.19 7.15
C SER A 8 -4.71 -16.25 7.35
N ASP A 9 -3.95 -16.17 8.44
CA ASP A 9 -2.95 -17.19 8.78
C ASP A 9 -3.63 -18.50 9.19
N LEU A 10 -2.89 -19.61 9.05
CA LEU A 10 -3.38 -20.95 9.38
C LEU A 10 -3.82 -21.06 10.85
N ILE A 11 -3.14 -20.33 11.74
CA ILE A 11 -3.45 -20.29 13.17
C ILE A 11 -4.80 -19.58 13.41
N ALA A 12 -5.10 -18.46 12.77
CA ALA A 12 -6.41 -17.84 12.90
C ALA A 12 -7.50 -18.71 12.27
N LEU A 13 -7.23 -19.34 11.12
CA LEU A 13 -8.18 -20.25 10.49
C LEU A 13 -8.49 -21.47 11.37
N SER A 14 -7.51 -22.02 12.07
CA SER A 14 -7.71 -23.14 13.00
C SER A 14 -8.68 -22.76 14.12
N ARG A 15 -8.54 -21.54 14.65
CA ARG A 15 -9.45 -20.99 15.67
C ARG A 15 -10.85 -20.74 15.13
N ILE A 16 -10.96 -20.12 13.94
CA ILE A 16 -12.25 -19.78 13.34
C ILE A 16 -13.03 -21.03 12.94
N LEU A 17 -12.34 -22.04 12.38
CA LEU A 17 -12.97 -23.26 11.89
C LEU A 17 -13.07 -24.36 12.95
N ALA A 18 -12.58 -24.10 14.18
CA ALA A 18 -12.49 -25.06 15.27
C ALA A 18 -11.82 -26.39 14.87
N ARG A 19 -10.70 -26.31 14.16
CA ARG A 19 -9.92 -27.45 13.64
C ARG A 19 -8.46 -27.33 14.03
N SER A 20 -7.73 -28.45 14.02
CA SER A 20 -6.28 -28.43 14.23
C SER A 20 -5.56 -27.88 13.00
N VAL A 21 -4.37 -27.30 13.21
CA VAL A 21 -3.55 -26.81 12.09
C VAL A 21 -3.15 -27.97 11.15
N SER A 22 -2.82 -29.14 11.71
CA SER A 22 -2.47 -30.35 10.93
C SER A 22 -3.63 -30.82 10.03
N ASP A 23 -4.88 -30.84 10.55
CA ASP A 23 -6.04 -31.18 9.71
C ASP A 23 -6.20 -30.16 8.58
N LEU A 24 -6.03 -28.87 8.88
CA LEU A 24 -6.11 -27.85 7.83
C LEU A 24 -5.05 -28.02 6.75
N GLU A 25 -3.81 -28.37 7.12
CA GLU A 25 -2.72 -28.66 6.18
C GLU A 25 -3.04 -29.88 5.29
N GLU A 26 -3.53 -30.97 5.88
CA GLU A 26 -3.95 -32.16 5.14
C GLU A 26 -5.10 -31.86 4.18
N GLN A 27 -6.11 -31.10 4.62
CA GLN A 27 -7.20 -30.68 3.74
C GLN A 27 -6.69 -29.79 2.60
N ILE A 28 -5.77 -28.87 2.86
CA ILE A 28 -5.15 -28.03 1.82
C ILE A 28 -4.41 -28.90 0.81
N ALA A 29 -3.61 -29.86 1.27
CA ALA A 29 -2.87 -30.78 0.41
C ALA A 29 -3.82 -31.61 -0.46
N LYS A 30 -4.91 -32.14 0.12
CA LYS A 30 -5.94 -32.87 -0.61
C LYS A 30 -6.61 -32.00 -1.69
N LEU A 31 -6.95 -30.76 -1.35
CA LEU A 31 -7.54 -29.82 -2.29
C LEU A 31 -6.57 -29.40 -3.41
N ALA A 32 -5.27 -29.32 -3.10
CA ALA A 32 -4.24 -29.02 -4.09
C ALA A 32 -4.10 -30.13 -5.15
N GLN A 33 -4.39 -31.38 -4.79
CA GLN A 33 -4.38 -32.52 -5.73
C GLN A 33 -5.61 -32.55 -6.66
N GLN A 34 -6.73 -31.96 -6.23
CA GLN A 34 -8.01 -31.99 -6.97
C GLN A 34 -8.18 -30.80 -7.92
N ARG A 35 -7.16 -30.47 -8.71
CA ARG A 35 -7.17 -29.35 -9.67
C ARG A 35 -7.45 -29.87 -11.07
N VAL A 36 -8.46 -29.30 -11.72
CA VAL A 36 -8.85 -29.70 -13.08
C VAL A 36 -9.01 -28.46 -13.94
N SER A 37 -8.38 -28.45 -15.12
CA SER A 37 -8.55 -27.32 -16.05
C SER A 37 -9.97 -27.34 -16.63
N ARG A 38 -10.67 -26.20 -16.51
CA ARG A 38 -11.99 -25.97 -17.11
C ARG A 38 -12.28 -24.47 -17.23
N PRO A 39 -13.12 -24.05 -18.20
CA PRO A 39 -13.51 -22.66 -18.36
C PRO A 39 -14.11 -22.05 -17.09
N PHE A 40 -13.81 -20.78 -16.85
CA PHE A 40 -14.41 -20.00 -15.77
C PHE A 40 -15.78 -19.49 -16.20
N ASN A 41 -16.78 -19.68 -15.35
CA ASN A 41 -18.08 -19.03 -15.55
C ASN A 41 -18.05 -17.56 -15.07
N SER A 42 -19.11 -16.80 -15.37
CA SER A 42 -19.19 -15.36 -15.04
C SER A 42 -19.11 -15.07 -13.53
N VAL A 43 -19.67 -15.94 -12.69
CA VAL A 43 -19.63 -15.82 -11.23
C VAL A 43 -18.21 -16.05 -10.72
N GLU A 44 -17.55 -17.10 -11.21
CA GLU A 44 -16.15 -17.41 -10.89
C GLU A 44 -15.23 -16.28 -11.34
N VAL A 45 -15.46 -15.68 -12.52
CA VAL A 45 -14.68 -14.50 -12.99
C VAL A 45 -14.86 -13.30 -12.08
N SER A 46 -16.08 -13.06 -11.58
CA SER A 46 -16.36 -11.94 -10.68
C SER A 46 -15.68 -12.12 -9.33
N GLU A 47 -15.74 -13.33 -8.78
CA GLU A 47 -15.03 -13.68 -7.55
C GLU A 47 -13.51 -13.67 -7.73
N PHE A 48 -13.01 -14.09 -8.90
CA PHE A 48 -11.60 -14.03 -9.24
C PHE A 48 -11.09 -12.58 -9.19
N LYS A 49 -11.79 -11.65 -9.86
CA LYS A 49 -11.44 -10.21 -9.81
C LYS A 49 -11.39 -9.67 -8.39
N ARG A 50 -12.33 -10.07 -7.54
CA ARG A 50 -12.41 -9.63 -6.15
C ARG A 50 -11.26 -10.13 -5.28
N LYS A 51 -10.80 -11.36 -5.54
CA LYS A 51 -9.80 -12.05 -4.72
C LYS A 51 -8.38 -11.85 -5.23
N TYR A 52 -8.18 -11.68 -6.54
CA TYR A 52 -6.88 -11.73 -7.20
C TYR A 52 -5.85 -10.77 -6.59
N GLY A 53 -6.27 -9.53 -6.28
CA GLY A 53 -5.39 -8.48 -5.77
C GLY A 53 -4.62 -8.85 -4.51
N SER A 54 -5.21 -9.67 -3.63
CA SER A 54 -4.69 -9.88 -2.29
C SER A 54 -4.35 -11.34 -1.95
N ARG A 55 -4.29 -12.22 -2.95
CA ARG A 55 -3.97 -13.66 -2.77
C ARG A 55 -2.90 -14.11 -3.75
N THR A 56 -2.16 -15.14 -3.36
CA THR A 56 -1.18 -15.80 -4.23
C THR A 56 -1.86 -16.61 -5.32
N ASP A 57 -1.15 -16.93 -6.39
CA ASP A 57 -1.70 -17.73 -7.48
C ASP A 57 -1.91 -19.18 -7.02
N GLU A 58 -1.10 -19.67 -6.08
CA GLU A 58 -1.26 -20.95 -5.41
C GLU A 58 -2.54 -21.02 -4.57
N ASP A 59 -2.84 -19.98 -3.79
CA ASP A 59 -4.09 -19.89 -3.04
C ASP A 59 -5.29 -19.87 -3.98
N LEU A 60 -5.23 -19.06 -5.04
CA LEU A 60 -6.29 -18.96 -6.04
C LEU A 60 -6.49 -20.29 -6.77
N ALA A 61 -5.42 -21.01 -7.09
CA ALA A 61 -5.48 -22.35 -7.66
C ALA A 61 -6.25 -23.32 -6.75
N ILE A 62 -6.07 -23.25 -5.43
CA ILE A 62 -6.81 -24.08 -4.48
C ILE A 62 -8.27 -23.60 -4.33
N ILE A 63 -8.49 -22.29 -4.23
CA ILE A 63 -9.82 -21.67 -4.10
C ILE A 63 -10.72 -22.07 -5.28
N PHE A 64 -10.21 -21.91 -6.50
CA PHE A 64 -10.95 -22.19 -7.73
C PHE A 64 -10.85 -23.64 -8.18
N GLY A 65 -9.98 -24.45 -7.56
CA GLY A 65 -9.73 -25.84 -7.97
C GLY A 65 -9.17 -25.92 -9.39
N ARG A 66 -8.21 -25.06 -9.72
CA ARG A 66 -7.59 -24.94 -11.05
C ARG A 66 -6.07 -25.02 -10.97
N PRO A 67 -5.40 -25.44 -12.06
CA PRO A 67 -3.97 -25.25 -12.20
C PRO A 67 -3.58 -23.76 -12.05
N THR A 68 -2.38 -23.49 -11.55
CA THR A 68 -1.85 -22.12 -11.44
C THR A 68 -1.71 -21.44 -12.80
N LEU A 69 -1.47 -22.22 -13.87
CA LEU A 69 -1.42 -21.72 -15.25
C LEU A 69 -2.75 -21.08 -15.68
N ASP A 70 -3.88 -21.75 -15.41
CA ASP A 70 -5.21 -21.21 -15.70
C ASP A 70 -5.47 -19.89 -14.94
N ILE A 71 -4.91 -19.76 -13.73
CA ILE A 71 -5.01 -18.53 -12.92
C ILE A 71 -4.20 -17.40 -13.57
N SER A 72 -2.95 -17.65 -13.97
CA SER A 72 -2.11 -16.65 -14.62
C SER A 72 -2.66 -16.23 -15.98
N ASP A 73 -3.16 -17.19 -16.78
CA ASP A 73 -3.76 -16.94 -18.08
C ASP A 73 -5.04 -16.11 -17.96
N LEU A 74 -5.89 -16.44 -16.97
CA LEU A 74 -7.09 -15.66 -16.68
C LEU A 74 -6.74 -14.24 -16.25
N ALA A 75 -5.74 -14.07 -15.38
CA ALA A 75 -5.30 -12.77 -14.93
C ALA A 75 -4.74 -11.91 -16.05
N ALA A 76 -3.90 -12.49 -16.93
CA ALA A 76 -3.36 -11.84 -18.11
C ALA A 76 -4.48 -11.40 -19.06
N ARG A 77 -5.44 -12.29 -19.35
CA ARG A 77 -6.60 -11.99 -20.20
C ARG A 77 -7.49 -10.88 -19.64
N LEU A 78 -7.59 -10.78 -18.32
CA LEU A 78 -8.37 -9.74 -17.63
C LEU A 78 -7.55 -8.48 -17.31
N CYS A 79 -6.26 -8.45 -17.67
CA CYS A 79 -5.32 -7.38 -17.35
C CYS A 79 -5.29 -7.03 -15.85
N LEU A 80 -5.35 -8.04 -14.98
CA LEU A 80 -5.37 -7.83 -13.53
C LEU A 80 -3.96 -7.77 -12.94
N ALA A 81 -3.75 -6.82 -12.03
CA ALA A 81 -2.54 -6.70 -11.23
C ALA A 81 -2.83 -7.04 -9.76
N LYS A 82 -1.80 -7.47 -9.03
CA LYS A 82 -1.88 -7.64 -7.58
C LYS A 82 -1.94 -6.26 -6.88
N ASP A 83 -2.53 -6.22 -5.70
CA ASP A 83 -2.62 -5.00 -4.90
C ASP A 83 -1.22 -4.57 -4.48
N LYS A 84 -0.91 -3.28 -4.64
CA LYS A 84 0.41 -2.75 -4.26
C LYS A 84 0.76 -3.00 -2.79
N ALA A 85 -0.23 -2.95 -1.90
CA ALA A 85 -0.03 -3.27 -0.48
C ALA A 85 0.26 -4.76 -0.25
N PHE A 86 -0.35 -5.65 -1.04
CA PHE A 86 -0.08 -7.08 -0.99
C PHE A 86 1.35 -7.38 -1.46
N VAL A 87 1.74 -6.81 -2.61
CA VAL A 87 3.10 -6.95 -3.17
C VAL A 87 4.15 -6.46 -2.18
N ARG A 88 3.98 -5.25 -1.63
CA ARG A 88 4.91 -4.68 -0.63
C ARG A 88 5.09 -5.54 0.60
N ARG A 89 4.00 -6.06 1.18
CA ARG A 89 4.09 -6.95 2.35
C ARG A 89 4.90 -8.20 2.05
N ARG A 90 4.77 -8.75 0.84
CA ARG A 90 5.48 -9.95 0.42
C ARG A 90 6.96 -9.67 0.14
N GLU A 91 7.28 -8.52 -0.44
CA GLU A 91 8.65 -8.07 -0.71
C GLU A 91 9.38 -7.60 0.56
N GLY A 92 8.71 -7.60 1.71
CA GLY A 92 9.27 -7.11 2.97
C GLY A 92 9.45 -5.58 2.98
N GLU A 93 8.88 -4.87 2.01
CA GLU A 93 8.84 -3.41 2.04
C GLU A 93 8.01 -2.97 3.26
N PRO A 94 8.51 -2.00 4.04
CA PRO A 94 7.72 -1.45 5.13
C PRO A 94 6.39 -0.95 4.56
N LEU A 95 5.29 -1.51 5.09
CA LEU A 95 3.94 -1.02 4.85
C LEU A 95 3.99 0.50 4.94
N ALA A 96 3.57 1.18 3.87
CA ALA A 96 3.58 2.64 3.76
C ALA A 96 3.28 3.23 5.12
N SER A 97 4.33 3.77 5.76
CA SER A 97 4.34 4.07 7.19
C SER A 97 3.02 4.74 7.53
N LYS A 98 2.19 4.08 8.35
CA LYS A 98 0.94 4.64 8.87
C LYS A 98 1.25 6.07 9.26
N MET A 99 0.75 7.06 8.49
CA MET A 99 1.22 8.44 8.59
C MET A 99 1.27 8.81 10.06
N PRO A 100 2.46 9.07 10.64
CA PRO A 100 2.56 9.22 12.08
C PRO A 100 1.61 10.33 12.52
N ARG A 101 0.88 10.14 13.62
CA ARG A 101 0.03 11.23 14.13
C ARG A 101 0.92 12.40 14.53
N TRP A 102 0.45 13.62 14.34
CA TRP A 102 1.20 14.79 14.79
C TRP A 102 1.19 14.83 16.32
N SER A 103 2.35 14.88 16.93
CA SER A 103 2.48 15.05 18.38
C SER A 103 2.25 16.51 18.77
N PRO A 104 1.82 16.80 20.02
CA PRO A 104 1.69 18.17 20.52
C PRO A 104 2.99 18.98 20.38
N GLU A 105 4.15 18.34 20.58
CA GLU A 105 5.47 18.95 20.51
C GLU A 105 5.82 19.34 19.06
N GLU A 106 5.52 18.46 18.09
CA GLU A 106 5.69 18.77 16.67
C GLU A 106 4.80 19.95 16.23
N LEU A 107 3.59 20.06 16.79
CA LEU A 107 2.64 21.14 16.49
C LEU A 107 3.08 22.47 17.08
N ALA A 108 3.58 22.46 18.32
CA ALA A 108 4.15 23.64 18.97
C ALA A 108 5.36 24.15 18.16
N LEU A 109 6.29 23.25 17.84
CA LEU A 109 7.48 23.59 17.06
C LEU A 109 7.12 24.09 15.66
N LEU A 110 6.17 23.44 14.98
CA LEU A 110 5.69 23.90 13.68
C LEU A 110 5.12 25.32 13.77
N SER A 111 4.28 25.60 14.77
CA SER A 111 3.65 26.92 14.93
C SER A 111 4.67 28.03 15.19
N GLU A 112 5.74 27.72 15.93
CA GLU A 112 6.84 28.64 16.22
C GLU A 112 7.68 28.96 14.98
N ILE A 113 8.12 27.94 14.24
CA ILE A 113 9.16 28.12 13.21
C ILE A 113 8.58 28.33 11.80
N TYR A 114 7.29 28.06 11.58
CA TYR A 114 6.73 28.05 10.23
C TYR A 114 6.81 29.40 9.54
N ALA A 115 6.59 30.53 10.23
CA ALA A 115 6.54 31.85 9.60
C ALA A 115 7.83 32.20 8.83
N VAL A 116 8.99 31.88 9.41
CA VAL A 116 10.31 32.32 8.94
C VAL A 116 11.16 31.21 8.31
N THR A 117 10.88 29.93 8.61
CA THR A 117 11.79 28.83 8.21
C THR A 117 11.39 28.21 6.86
N PRO A 118 12.33 27.83 5.98
CA PRO A 118 12.02 27.10 4.75
C PRO A 118 11.35 25.74 5.03
N ASN A 119 10.34 25.37 4.24
CA ASN A 119 9.59 24.12 4.44
C ASN A 119 10.48 22.87 4.41
N LEU A 120 11.54 22.87 3.60
CA LEU A 120 12.51 21.78 3.54
C LEU A 120 13.29 21.61 4.85
N VAL A 121 13.64 22.71 5.51
CA VAL A 121 14.33 22.69 6.81
C VAL A 121 13.38 22.20 7.89
N ILE A 122 12.13 22.69 7.91
CA ILE A 122 11.09 22.23 8.83
C ILE A 122 10.84 20.72 8.67
N ALA A 123 10.71 20.26 7.43
CA ALA A 123 10.53 18.84 7.09
C ALA A 123 11.66 17.96 7.66
N ARG A 124 12.92 18.38 7.50
CA ARG A 124 14.07 17.67 8.08
C ARG A 124 14.03 17.68 9.61
N ARG A 125 13.74 18.81 10.24
CA ARG A 125 13.69 18.93 11.72
C ARG A 125 12.60 18.05 12.34
N LEU A 126 11.43 17.99 11.72
CA LEU A 126 10.30 17.19 12.19
C LEU A 126 10.36 15.73 11.72
N ASN A 127 11.35 15.36 10.91
CA ASN A 127 11.41 14.07 10.21
C ASN A 127 10.10 13.75 9.46
N ARG A 128 9.54 14.75 8.77
CA ARG A 128 8.30 14.67 8.00
C ARG A 128 8.56 15.02 6.54
N SER A 129 7.68 14.60 5.64
CA SER A 129 7.73 15.08 4.25
C SER A 129 7.32 16.55 4.16
N VAL A 130 7.88 17.29 3.19
CA VAL A 130 7.52 18.69 2.90
C VAL A 130 6.01 18.84 2.69
N LYS A 131 5.39 17.89 1.97
CA LYS A 131 3.95 17.84 1.73
C LYS A 131 3.14 17.72 3.03
N SER A 132 3.61 16.89 3.98
CA SER A 132 2.98 16.75 5.30
C SER A 132 3.03 18.06 6.08
N VAL A 133 4.17 18.74 6.08
CA VAL A 133 4.36 20.03 6.75
C VAL A 133 3.42 21.10 6.18
N VAL A 134 3.37 21.25 4.84
CA VAL A 134 2.50 22.23 4.18
C VAL A 134 1.03 21.95 4.46
N SER A 135 0.60 20.70 4.29
CA SER A 135 -0.78 20.28 4.57
C SER A 135 -1.17 20.57 6.03
N LYS A 136 -0.29 20.25 6.98
CA LYS A 136 -0.57 20.50 8.38
C LYS A 136 -0.62 21.99 8.72
N ALA A 137 0.32 22.78 8.19
CA ALA A 137 0.32 24.22 8.37
C ALA A 137 -0.96 24.88 7.82
N HIS A 138 -1.45 24.44 6.66
CA HIS A 138 -2.76 24.87 6.15
C HIS A 138 -3.90 24.51 7.10
N GLY A 139 -3.93 23.27 7.62
CA GLY A 139 -4.94 22.85 8.60
C GLY A 139 -4.89 23.61 9.93
N LEU A 140 -3.74 24.20 10.28
CA LEU A 140 -3.54 25.06 11.45
C LEU A 140 -3.67 26.56 11.12
N ASN A 141 -4.00 26.93 9.88
CA ASN A 141 -4.03 28.31 9.39
C ASN A 141 -2.72 29.09 9.56
N LEU A 142 -1.57 28.40 9.58
CA LEU A 142 -0.26 29.03 9.67
C LEU A 142 0.13 29.64 8.31
N ARG A 143 0.72 30.83 8.35
CA ARG A 143 1.18 31.57 7.16
C ARG A 143 2.68 31.84 7.24
N LYS A 144 3.30 31.98 6.07
CA LYS A 144 4.67 32.47 5.95
C LYS A 144 4.70 33.99 6.09
N ASP A 145 5.79 34.51 6.64
CA ASP A 145 6.03 35.94 6.66
C ASP A 145 6.26 36.49 5.26
N LYS A 146 5.90 37.76 5.07
CA LYS A 146 6.01 38.45 3.78
C LYS A 146 7.45 38.44 3.26
N ASP A 147 8.42 38.62 4.14
CA ASP A 147 9.84 38.64 3.75
C ASP A 147 10.35 37.24 3.37
N ARG A 148 9.92 36.19 4.09
CA ARG A 148 10.23 34.82 3.69
C ARG A 148 9.58 34.44 2.35
N LEU A 149 8.34 34.89 2.10
CA LEU A 149 7.68 34.68 0.80
C LEU A 149 8.44 35.35 -0.35
N ARG A 150 8.94 36.56 -0.14
CA ARG A 150 9.78 37.28 -1.12
C ARG A 150 11.08 36.53 -1.39
N GLU A 151 11.75 36.06 -0.34
CA GLU A 151 12.98 35.27 -0.45
C GLU A 151 12.75 33.95 -1.21
N MET A 152 11.69 33.21 -0.84
CA MET A 152 11.25 32.01 -1.57
C MET A 152 10.99 32.28 -3.04
N GLY A 153 10.37 33.43 -3.37
CA GLY A 153 10.15 33.86 -4.74
C GLY A 153 11.46 33.98 -5.52
N ARG A 154 12.47 34.63 -4.93
CA ARG A 154 13.81 34.78 -5.54
C ARG A 154 14.51 33.44 -5.72
N GLU A 155 14.51 32.59 -4.69
CA GLU A 155 15.08 31.23 -4.73
C GLU A 155 14.49 30.40 -5.88
N ASN A 156 13.15 30.41 -6.01
CA ASN A 156 12.45 29.65 -7.04
C ASN A 156 12.75 30.15 -8.46
N VAL A 157 12.85 31.47 -8.66
CA VAL A 157 13.21 32.06 -9.95
C VAL A 157 14.64 31.66 -10.34
N ALA A 158 15.59 31.76 -9.41
CA ALA A 158 16.97 31.36 -9.65
C ALA A 158 17.11 29.87 -10.03
N LEU A 159 16.35 28.99 -9.36
CA LEU A 159 16.33 27.56 -9.67
C LEU A 159 15.79 27.28 -11.09
N ARG A 160 14.76 27.99 -11.53
CA ARG A 160 14.20 27.85 -12.89
C ARG A 160 15.19 28.24 -13.97
N HIS A 161 15.90 29.36 -13.78
CA HIS A 161 16.91 29.79 -14.74
C HIS A 161 18.08 28.81 -14.83
N ARG A 162 18.50 28.21 -13.72
CA ARG A 162 19.54 27.19 -13.69
C ARG A 162 19.14 25.89 -14.41
N GLN A 163 17.87 25.48 -14.28
CA GLN A 163 17.38 24.27 -14.94
C GLN A 163 17.15 24.45 -16.45
N GLY A 164 16.91 25.67 -16.93
CA GLY A 164 16.76 25.98 -18.36
C GLY A 164 18.07 26.19 -19.12
N SER A 165 19.21 26.27 -18.42
CA SER A 165 20.56 26.40 -19.02
C SER A 165 21.30 25.07 -19.20
N ASP A 166 20.75 23.97 -18.69
CA ASP A 166 21.27 22.59 -18.83
C ASP A 166 20.43 21.75 -19.82
N SER A 167 19.84 22.37 -20.86
CA SER A 167 19.07 21.69 -21.92
C SER A 167 19.50 22.14 -23.30
#